data_AF-A0A358QML1-F1
#
_entry.id   AF-A0A358QML1-F1
#
_cell.length_a   1.000
_cell.length_b   1.000
_cell.length_c   1.000
_cell.angle_alpha   90.00
_cell.angle_beta   90.00
_cell.angle_gamma   90.00
#
_symmetry.space_group_name_H-M   'P 1'
#
loop_
_entity.id
_entity.type
_entity.pdbx_description
1 polymer ?
#
loop_
_entity_poly.entity_id
_entity_poly.type
_entity_poly.pdbx_seq_one_letter_code
_entity_poly.pdbx_strand_id
1 'polypeptide(L)'
;MLPIGVVALCVSVVGGYGFHWAWTGVTGQDQLWDLLQVIVLPLVLATLPIWYRTRERWMIEWRAVLAVIVVAFAILVVGGYGLGWDWTGFSGNTLWDWLELLALPLVIASLPLWFTTHTRWEGRWRRAGLAVLAAFVLTVVGGYALGWGWTGYRGNTLWDWLRLLLVPFVLPASLAWFAAREEEVRSLRRAAEPAAALAGHRVASGERSLS
;
A
#
# COMPACT_ATOMS: atom_id res chain seq x y z
N MET A 1 -15.96 13.39 0.32
CA MET A 1 -14.96 13.55 1.39
C MET A 1 -13.51 13.34 0.94
N LEU A 2 -13.24 12.89 -0.30
CA LEU A 2 -11.90 12.94 -0.91
C LEU A 2 -11.46 14.28 -1.57
N PRO A 3 -12.29 15.33 -1.77
CA PRO A 3 -11.76 16.58 -2.30
C PRO A 3 -10.87 17.29 -1.27
N ILE A 4 -10.96 16.96 0.02
CA ILE A 4 -10.15 17.61 1.07
C ILE A 4 -8.67 17.25 0.93
N GLY A 5 -8.32 16.01 0.59
CA GLY A 5 -6.92 15.61 0.40
C GLY A 5 -6.31 16.22 -0.87
N VAL A 6 -7.09 16.32 -1.95
CA VAL A 6 -6.67 16.93 -3.22
C VAL A 6 -6.58 18.44 -3.09
N VAL A 7 -7.55 19.07 -2.44
CA VAL A 7 -7.50 20.49 -2.10
C VAL A 7 -6.37 20.75 -1.12
N ALA A 8 -6.09 19.90 -0.13
CA ALA A 8 -4.95 20.07 0.76
C ALA A 8 -3.60 19.95 0.02
N LEU A 9 -3.47 19.00 -0.92
CA LEU A 9 -2.26 18.88 -1.75
C LEU A 9 -2.11 20.10 -2.67
N CYS A 10 -3.16 20.50 -3.38
CA CYS A 10 -3.14 21.68 -4.25
C CYS A 10 -2.95 22.98 -3.46
N VAL A 11 -3.59 23.15 -2.31
CA VAL A 11 -3.44 24.30 -1.41
C VAL A 11 -2.07 24.31 -0.74
N SER A 12 -1.46 23.15 -0.47
CA SER A 12 -0.09 23.11 0.08
C SER A 12 0.95 23.41 -0.99
N VAL A 13 0.76 22.91 -2.22
CA VAL A 13 1.64 23.26 -3.37
C VAL A 13 1.49 24.74 -3.73
N VAL A 14 0.27 25.28 -3.75
CA VAL A 14 0.01 26.71 -4.04
C VAL A 14 0.38 27.61 -2.86
N GLY A 15 0.12 27.18 -1.63
CA GLY A 15 0.39 27.93 -0.39
C GLY A 15 1.87 27.95 -0.01
N GLY A 16 2.60 26.85 -0.28
CA GLY A 16 4.05 26.78 -0.13
C GLY A 16 4.78 27.67 -1.13
N TYR A 17 4.32 27.71 -2.39
CA TYR A 17 4.94 28.52 -3.45
C TYR A 17 4.57 30.01 -3.37
N GLY A 18 3.34 30.35 -2.94
CA GLY A 18 2.81 31.72 -3.00
C GLY A 18 2.89 32.52 -1.71
N PHE A 19 2.94 31.88 -0.53
CA PHE A 19 2.73 32.58 0.74
C PHE A 19 3.81 32.36 1.80
N HIS A 20 4.89 31.61 1.51
CA HIS A 20 6.06 31.42 2.38
C HIS A 20 5.65 31.27 3.86
N TRP A 21 4.77 30.29 4.12
CA TRP A 21 4.09 30.08 5.39
C TRP A 21 5.07 29.79 6.53
N ALA A 22 5.50 30.85 7.20
CA ALA A 22 6.40 30.77 8.36
C ALA A 22 5.75 30.11 9.60
N TRP A 23 4.41 29.98 9.64
CA TRP A 23 3.69 29.53 10.84
C TRP A 23 3.63 28.00 11.01
N THR A 24 3.89 27.21 9.96
CA THR A 24 3.95 25.74 10.07
C THR A 24 5.31 25.21 10.52
N GLY A 25 6.33 26.08 10.62
CA GLY A 25 7.70 25.69 10.93
C GLY A 25 8.41 24.93 9.80
N VAL A 26 7.76 24.76 8.65
CA VAL A 26 8.30 24.08 7.47
C VAL A 26 8.99 25.12 6.59
N THR A 27 10.22 25.49 6.95
CA THR A 27 11.07 26.43 6.20
C THR A 27 12.20 25.75 5.43
N GLY A 28 12.20 24.41 5.38
CA GLY A 28 13.21 23.61 4.69
C GLY A 28 12.99 23.52 3.17
N GLN A 29 14.04 23.15 2.44
CA GLN A 29 14.00 22.89 1.00
C GLN A 29 13.35 21.53 0.67
N ASP A 30 13.14 20.62 1.64
CA ASP A 30 12.68 19.25 1.38
C ASP A 30 11.16 19.02 1.58
N GLN A 31 10.34 20.09 1.49
CA GLN A 31 8.95 20.08 1.97
C GLN A 31 8.07 19.04 1.27
N LEU A 32 8.18 18.92 -0.06
CA LEU A 32 7.30 18.04 -0.81
C LEU A 32 7.62 16.56 -0.55
N TRP A 33 8.90 16.21 -0.41
CA TRP A 33 9.33 14.85 -0.08
C TRP A 33 8.81 14.42 1.31
N ASP A 34 8.98 15.27 2.32
CA ASP A 34 8.47 15.01 3.67
C ASP A 34 6.94 14.90 3.68
N LEU A 35 6.26 15.79 2.94
CA LEU A 35 4.81 15.73 2.79
C LEU A 35 4.36 14.44 2.10
N LEU A 36 5.10 13.94 1.10
CA LEU A 36 4.78 12.67 0.47
C LEU A 36 4.85 11.53 1.49
N GLN A 37 5.89 11.46 2.32
CA GLN A 37 5.99 10.41 3.35
C GLN A 37 4.78 10.43 4.30
N VAL A 38 4.32 11.61 4.69
CA VAL A 38 3.17 11.78 5.61
C VAL A 38 1.83 11.51 4.91
N ILE A 39 1.65 11.96 3.67
CA ILE A 39 0.37 11.91 2.96
C ILE A 39 0.13 10.55 2.30
N VAL A 40 1.18 9.83 1.90
CA VAL A 40 1.04 8.56 1.17
C VAL A 40 0.29 7.51 2.01
N LEU A 41 0.55 7.43 3.31
CA LEU A 41 -0.12 6.49 4.22
C LEU A 41 -1.65 6.74 4.31
N PRO A 42 -2.13 7.93 4.72
CA PRO A 42 -3.56 8.22 4.77
C PRO A 42 -4.20 8.21 3.38
N LEU A 43 -3.46 8.55 2.32
CA LEU A 43 -3.95 8.47 0.95
C LEU A 43 -4.27 7.01 0.58
N VAL A 44 -3.37 6.07 0.83
CA VAL A 44 -3.64 4.65 0.55
C VAL A 44 -4.78 4.12 1.42
N LEU A 45 -4.81 4.47 2.71
CA LEU A 45 -5.90 4.09 3.61
C LEU A 45 -7.25 4.71 3.22
N ALA A 46 -7.27 5.91 2.63
CA ALA A 46 -8.48 6.54 2.13
C ALA A 46 -8.92 5.94 0.79
N THR A 47 -7.98 5.60 -0.06
CA THR A 47 -8.25 5.08 -1.41
C THR A 47 -8.76 3.64 -1.38
N LEU A 48 -8.25 2.82 -0.46
CA LEU A 48 -8.66 1.43 -0.27
C LEU A 48 -10.18 1.21 -0.06
N PRO A 49 -10.83 1.84 0.94
CA PRO A 49 -12.25 1.63 1.20
C PRO A 49 -13.13 2.22 0.10
N ILE A 50 -12.68 3.28 -0.57
CA ILE A 50 -13.39 3.91 -1.69
C ILE A 50 -13.36 2.98 -2.92
N TRP A 51 -12.20 2.37 -3.19
CA TRP A 51 -12.09 1.38 -4.25
C TRP A 51 -13.00 0.17 -4.01
N TYR A 52 -13.18 -0.24 -2.75
CA TYR A 52 -14.07 -1.34 -2.39
C TYR A 52 -15.56 -0.99 -2.49
N ARG A 53 -15.95 0.24 -2.14
CA ARG A 53 -17.36 0.67 -2.11
C ARG A 53 -17.92 1.10 -3.47
N THR A 54 -17.10 1.60 -4.38
CA THR A 54 -17.58 2.43 -5.50
C THR A 54 -17.40 1.79 -6.88
N ARG A 55 -17.24 0.46 -6.96
CA ARG A 55 -16.92 -0.28 -8.20
C ARG A 55 -17.87 -0.06 -9.39
N GLU A 56 -19.14 0.28 -9.19
CA GLU A 56 -20.15 0.10 -10.26
C GLU A 56 -20.68 1.34 -10.97
N ARG A 57 -20.52 2.59 -10.50
CA ARG A 57 -21.25 3.71 -11.13
C ARG A 57 -20.52 5.02 -11.45
N TRP A 58 -19.26 5.21 -11.02
CA TRP A 58 -18.61 6.55 -11.10
C TRP A 58 -17.22 6.54 -11.76
N MET A 59 -17.02 5.74 -12.81
CA MET A 59 -15.69 5.49 -13.40
C MET A 59 -15.09 6.66 -14.19
N ILE A 60 -15.86 7.59 -14.74
CA ILE A 60 -15.31 8.60 -15.69
C ILE A 60 -14.68 9.78 -14.94
N GLU A 61 -15.37 10.36 -13.95
CA GLU A 61 -14.89 11.52 -13.21
C GLU A 61 -13.65 11.20 -12.37
N TRP A 62 -13.63 10.03 -11.71
CA TRP A 62 -12.48 9.59 -10.92
C TRP A 62 -11.25 9.29 -11.76
N ARG A 63 -11.44 8.77 -12.98
CA ARG A 63 -10.31 8.54 -13.91
C ARG A 63 -9.71 9.86 -14.38
N ALA A 64 -10.53 10.88 -14.62
CA ALA A 64 -10.04 12.20 -14.97
C ALA A 64 -9.26 12.83 -13.80
N VAL A 65 -9.80 12.77 -12.57
CA VAL A 65 -9.12 13.27 -11.37
C VAL A 65 -7.80 12.53 -11.13
N LEU A 66 -7.79 11.20 -11.22
CA LEU A 66 -6.56 10.41 -11.10
C LEU A 66 -5.56 10.75 -12.21
N ALA A 67 -6.01 10.90 -13.46
CA ALA A 67 -5.14 11.27 -14.57
C ALA A 67 -4.50 12.64 -14.33
N VAL A 68 -5.27 13.64 -13.88
CA VAL A 68 -4.76 14.96 -13.54
C VAL A 68 -3.74 14.88 -12.41
N ILE A 69 -4.01 14.09 -11.36
CA ILE A 69 -3.07 13.89 -10.25
C ILE A 69 -1.77 13.24 -10.74
N VAL A 70 -1.86 12.19 -11.55
CA VAL A 70 -0.70 11.49 -12.10
C VAL A 70 0.12 12.41 -12.99
N VAL A 71 -0.53 13.23 -13.82
CA VAL A 71 0.16 14.21 -14.67
C VAL A 71 0.83 15.30 -13.82
N ALA A 72 0.14 15.85 -12.83
CA ALA A 72 0.71 16.85 -11.93
C ALA A 72 1.91 16.28 -11.16
N PHE A 73 1.79 15.06 -10.65
CA PHE A 73 2.89 14.36 -9.99
C PHE A 73 4.07 14.12 -10.94
N ALA A 74 3.81 13.68 -12.18
CA ALA A 74 4.85 13.51 -13.18
C ALA A 74 5.59 14.83 -13.50
N ILE A 75 4.86 15.95 -13.60
CA ILE A 75 5.46 17.28 -13.79
C ILE A 75 6.34 17.64 -12.59
N LEU A 76 5.90 17.39 -11.35
CA LEU A 76 6.70 17.65 -10.15
C LEU A 76 7.96 16.80 -10.12
N VAL A 77 7.90 15.52 -10.48
CA VAL A 77 9.06 14.63 -10.54
C VAL A 77 10.04 15.08 -11.62
N VAL A 78 9.54 15.38 -12.83
CA VAL A 78 10.38 15.86 -13.94
C VAL A 78 10.97 17.24 -13.62
N GLY A 79 10.23 18.14 -12.98
CA GLY A 79 10.72 19.43 -12.53
C GLY A 79 11.76 19.31 -11.41
N GLY A 80 11.51 18.44 -10.42
CA GLY A 80 12.42 18.16 -9.32
C GLY A 80 13.78 17.65 -9.79
N TYR A 81 13.80 16.59 -10.60
CA TYR A 81 15.04 15.98 -11.09
C TYR A 81 15.65 16.68 -12.30
N GLY A 82 14.83 17.17 -13.23
CA GLY A 82 15.29 17.72 -14.52
C GLY A 82 15.51 19.23 -14.51
N LEU A 83 14.73 19.98 -13.72
CA LEU A 83 14.86 21.43 -13.61
C LEU A 83 15.52 21.89 -12.29
N GLY A 84 15.94 20.95 -11.44
CA GLY A 84 16.64 21.24 -10.19
C GLY A 84 15.78 22.02 -9.20
N TRP A 85 14.50 21.67 -9.09
CA TRP A 85 13.62 22.33 -8.12
C TRP A 85 13.94 21.87 -6.70
N ASP A 86 14.87 22.57 -6.06
CA ASP A 86 15.37 22.23 -4.72
C ASP A 86 14.24 22.15 -3.68
N TRP A 87 13.20 22.99 -3.81
CA TRP A 87 12.04 23.02 -2.90
C TRP A 87 11.20 21.73 -2.89
N THR A 88 11.35 20.88 -3.91
CA THR A 88 10.65 19.59 -3.95
C THR A 88 11.29 18.57 -3.00
N GLY A 89 12.54 18.78 -2.59
CA GLY A 89 13.33 17.78 -1.89
C GLY A 89 13.60 16.52 -2.71
N PHE A 90 13.31 16.49 -4.01
CA PHE A 90 13.57 15.30 -4.84
C PHE A 90 15.06 15.20 -5.23
N SER A 91 15.75 16.33 -5.26
CA SER A 91 17.19 16.41 -5.51
C SER A 91 17.94 15.63 -4.43
N GLY A 92 18.73 14.63 -4.84
CA GLY A 92 19.47 13.76 -3.92
C GLY A 92 18.76 12.45 -3.55
N ASN A 93 17.43 12.35 -3.74
CA ASN A 93 16.72 11.09 -3.56
C ASN A 93 16.98 10.15 -4.74
N THR A 94 17.27 8.90 -4.43
CA THR A 94 17.53 7.82 -5.39
C THR A 94 16.28 6.97 -5.59
N LEU A 95 16.30 6.09 -6.60
CA LEU A 95 15.21 5.15 -6.80
C LEU A 95 14.99 4.22 -5.58
N TRP A 96 16.04 3.97 -4.79
CA TRP A 96 15.91 3.25 -3.52
C TRP A 96 15.00 3.97 -2.52
N ASP A 97 15.16 5.28 -2.35
CA ASP A 97 14.35 6.08 -1.42
C ASP A 97 12.86 6.07 -1.83
N TRP A 98 12.61 6.10 -3.15
CA TRP A 98 11.25 5.92 -3.68
C TRP A 98 10.69 4.52 -3.39
N LEU A 99 11.51 3.47 -3.45
CA LEU A 99 11.09 2.12 -3.10
C LEU A 99 10.76 2.00 -1.62
N GLU A 100 11.55 2.61 -0.73
CA GLU A 100 11.27 2.61 0.71
C GLU A 100 9.94 3.31 1.01
N LEU A 101 9.70 4.47 0.38
CA LEU A 101 8.46 5.22 0.51
C LEU A 101 7.25 4.41 0.00
N LEU A 102 7.39 3.72 -1.14
CA LEU A 102 6.31 2.98 -1.77
C LEU A 102 6.13 1.55 -1.24
N ALA A 103 7.11 0.97 -0.54
CA ALA A 103 7.07 -0.43 -0.09
C ALA A 103 5.83 -0.69 0.78
N LEU A 104 5.69 0.04 1.88
CA LEU A 104 4.59 -0.15 2.83
C LEU A 104 3.20 0.10 2.19
N PRO A 105 2.97 1.21 1.47
CA PRO A 105 1.70 1.46 0.80
C PRO A 105 1.37 0.41 -0.26
N LEU A 106 2.36 -0.05 -1.03
CA LEU A 106 2.20 -1.09 -2.04
C LEU A 106 1.76 -2.41 -1.39
N VAL A 107 2.35 -2.77 -0.24
CA VAL A 107 1.92 -3.96 0.50
C VAL A 107 0.48 -3.82 0.93
N ILE A 108 0.11 -2.72 1.60
CA ILE A 108 -1.26 -2.47 2.05
C ILE A 108 -2.25 -2.54 0.88
N ALA A 109 -1.91 -1.96 -0.27
CA ALA A 109 -2.73 -2.02 -1.48
C ALA A 109 -2.79 -3.43 -2.11
N SER A 110 -1.76 -4.26 -1.92
CA SER A 110 -1.71 -5.64 -2.40
C SER A 110 -2.49 -6.63 -1.52
N LEU A 111 -2.74 -6.31 -0.25
CA LEU A 111 -3.46 -7.21 0.67
C LEU A 111 -4.86 -7.61 0.17
N PRO A 112 -5.74 -6.68 -0.25
CA PRO A 112 -7.06 -7.07 -0.74
C PRO A 112 -6.97 -7.91 -2.01
N LEU A 113 -5.99 -7.64 -2.87
CA LEU A 113 -5.75 -8.44 -4.07
C LEU A 113 -5.32 -9.87 -3.70
N TRP A 114 -4.51 -10.03 -2.66
CA TRP A 114 -4.15 -11.35 -2.12
C TRP A 114 -5.38 -12.12 -1.62
N PHE A 115 -6.26 -11.47 -0.85
CA PHE A 115 -7.46 -12.11 -0.30
C PHE A 115 -8.56 -12.37 -1.33
N THR A 116 -8.61 -11.61 -2.44
CA THR A 116 -9.69 -11.73 -3.44
C THR A 116 -9.35 -12.61 -4.63
N THR A 117 -8.11 -13.10 -4.74
CA THR A 117 -7.68 -13.88 -5.92
C THR A 117 -8.00 -15.37 -5.77
N HIS A 118 -9.26 -15.72 -6.02
CA HIS A 118 -9.66 -17.08 -6.41
C HIS A 118 -10.22 -17.16 -7.85
N THR A 119 -10.19 -16.08 -8.64
CA THR A 119 -10.91 -16.06 -9.93
C THR A 119 -10.15 -15.34 -11.05
N ARG A 120 -9.66 -16.16 -11.99
CA ARG A 120 -9.39 -15.90 -13.42
C ARG A 120 -8.98 -14.46 -13.78
N TRP A 121 -7.70 -14.15 -13.58
CA TRP A 121 -7.08 -12.90 -14.03
C TRP A 121 -6.80 -12.93 -15.54
N GLU A 122 -7.41 -12.02 -16.30
CA GLU A 122 -7.26 -11.91 -17.76
C GLU A 122 -5.80 -11.68 -18.21
N GLY A 123 -5.42 -12.29 -19.33
CA GLY A 123 -4.02 -12.32 -19.83
C GLY A 123 -3.38 -10.95 -20.11
N ARG A 124 -4.16 -9.86 -20.17
CA ARG A 124 -3.62 -8.49 -20.32
C ARG A 124 -2.93 -8.01 -19.04
N TRP A 125 -3.52 -8.26 -17.87
CA TRP A 125 -2.93 -7.90 -16.58
C TRP A 125 -1.68 -8.75 -16.28
N ARG A 126 -1.69 -10.02 -16.69
CA ARG A 126 -0.51 -10.88 -16.60
C ARG A 126 0.66 -10.34 -17.43
N ARG A 127 0.40 -9.89 -18.66
CA ARG A 127 1.42 -9.26 -19.51
C ARG A 127 1.95 -7.96 -18.91
N ALA A 128 1.06 -7.11 -18.39
CA ALA A 128 1.46 -5.87 -17.72
C ALA A 128 2.32 -6.15 -16.48
N GLY A 129 1.91 -7.09 -15.62
CA GLY A 129 2.68 -7.50 -14.45
C GLY A 129 4.05 -8.08 -14.83
N LEU A 130 4.11 -8.91 -15.87
CA LEU A 130 5.37 -9.48 -16.35
C LEU A 130 6.30 -8.41 -16.95
N ALA A 131 5.74 -7.42 -17.67
CA ALA A 131 6.51 -6.29 -18.19
C ALA A 131 7.07 -5.41 -17.05
N VAL A 132 6.27 -5.13 -16.02
CA VAL A 132 6.72 -4.39 -14.83
C VAL A 132 7.82 -5.17 -14.10
N LEU A 133 7.64 -6.48 -13.92
CA LEU A 133 8.64 -7.34 -13.30
C LEU A 133 9.95 -7.36 -14.10
N ALA A 134 9.86 -7.50 -15.43
CA ALA A 134 11.03 -7.49 -16.30
C ALA A 134 11.75 -6.14 -16.23
N ALA A 135 11.01 -5.03 -16.28
CA ALA A 135 11.57 -3.69 -16.12
C ALA A 135 12.29 -3.55 -14.77
N PHE A 136 11.66 -3.98 -13.67
CA PHE A 136 12.24 -3.97 -12.33
C PHE A 136 13.54 -4.78 -12.24
N VAL A 137 13.56 -6.01 -12.77
CA VAL A 137 14.76 -6.85 -12.81
C VAL A 137 15.87 -6.18 -13.62
N LEU A 138 15.54 -5.57 -14.76
CA LEU A 138 16.50 -4.81 -15.56
C LEU A 138 17.07 -3.62 -14.79
N THR A 139 16.27 -2.90 -14.01
CA THR A 139 16.77 -1.80 -13.16
C THR A 139 17.68 -2.31 -12.06
N VAL A 140 17.34 -3.42 -11.40
CA VAL A 140 18.19 -4.04 -10.36
C VAL A 140 19.52 -4.50 -10.95
N VAL A 141 19.49 -5.27 -12.04
CA VAL A 141 20.70 -5.73 -12.71
C VAL A 141 21.51 -4.55 -13.24
N GLY A 142 20.87 -3.57 -13.89
CA GLY A 142 21.54 -2.36 -14.37
C GLY A 142 22.16 -1.53 -13.22
N GLY A 143 21.45 -1.37 -12.11
CA GLY A 143 21.94 -0.62 -10.96
C GLY A 143 23.18 -1.25 -10.32
N TYR A 144 23.21 -2.58 -10.16
CA TYR A 144 24.37 -3.29 -9.60
C TYR A 144 25.49 -3.52 -10.62
N ALA A 145 25.18 -3.97 -11.84
CA ALA A 145 26.17 -4.34 -12.85
C ALA A 145 26.74 -3.14 -13.62
N LEU A 146 25.88 -2.18 -14.00
CA LEU A 146 26.30 -0.97 -14.71
C LEU A 146 26.57 0.20 -13.77
N GLY A 147 26.27 0.03 -12.47
CA GLY A 147 26.66 1.00 -11.46
C GLY A 147 25.91 2.32 -11.53
N TRP A 148 24.64 2.29 -11.90
CA TRP A 148 23.81 3.48 -12.05
C TRP A 148 23.62 4.20 -10.72
N GLY A 149 24.34 5.32 -10.51
CA GLY A 149 24.31 6.07 -9.25
C GLY A 149 22.91 6.56 -8.85
N TRP A 150 22.07 6.91 -9.82
CA TRP A 150 20.69 7.37 -9.58
C TRP A 150 19.77 6.29 -8.98
N THR A 151 20.13 5.00 -9.09
CA THR A 151 19.34 3.92 -8.50
C THR A 151 19.48 3.85 -6.98
N GLY A 152 20.62 4.29 -6.43
CA GLY A 152 20.91 4.17 -5.00
C GLY A 152 21.17 2.74 -4.53
N TYR A 153 21.25 1.75 -5.43
CA TYR A 153 21.43 0.34 -5.05
C TYR A 153 22.83 0.01 -4.54
N ARG A 154 23.83 0.82 -4.89
CA ARG A 154 25.22 0.62 -4.43
C ARG A 154 25.30 0.80 -2.92
N GLY A 155 25.76 -0.24 -2.24
CA GLY A 155 25.86 -0.27 -0.78
C GLY A 155 24.72 -1.07 -0.12
N ASN A 156 23.58 -1.24 -0.80
CA ASN A 156 22.51 -2.09 -0.31
C ASN A 156 22.83 -3.55 -0.53
N THR A 157 22.66 -4.34 0.52
CA THR A 157 22.88 -5.77 0.54
C THR A 157 21.58 -6.53 0.28
N LEU A 158 21.69 -7.83 0.05
CA LEU A 158 20.53 -8.74 -0.02
C LEU A 158 19.61 -8.61 1.22
N TRP A 159 20.20 -8.28 2.37
CA TRP A 159 19.46 -8.11 3.61
C TRP A 159 18.63 -6.83 3.62
N ASP A 160 19.08 -5.76 2.97
CA ASP A 160 18.32 -4.51 2.86
C ASP A 160 17.12 -4.68 1.94
N TRP A 161 17.29 -5.42 0.83
CA TRP A 161 16.17 -5.87 -0.01
C TRP A 161 15.19 -6.74 0.79
N LEU A 162 15.71 -7.66 1.60
CA LEU A 162 14.86 -8.48 2.45
C LEU A 162 14.14 -7.62 3.48
N ARG A 163 14.75 -6.61 4.08
CA ARG A 163 14.04 -5.72 5.00
C ARG A 163 12.95 -4.93 4.31
N LEU A 164 13.27 -4.32 3.16
CA LEU A 164 12.33 -3.51 2.38
C LEU A 164 11.11 -4.34 1.96
N LEU A 165 11.30 -5.59 1.52
CA LEU A 165 10.23 -6.44 1.04
C LEU A 165 9.63 -7.34 2.12
N LEU A 166 10.38 -7.86 3.08
CA LEU A 166 9.87 -8.84 4.03
C LEU A 166 9.17 -8.16 5.21
N VAL A 167 9.70 -7.04 5.73
CA VAL A 167 9.11 -6.33 6.88
C VAL A 167 7.65 -5.94 6.63
N PRO A 168 7.30 -5.27 5.52
CA PRO A 168 5.92 -4.86 5.33
C PRO A 168 4.99 -6.03 5.00
N PHE A 169 5.49 -7.14 4.44
CA PHE A 169 4.66 -8.33 4.11
C PHE A 169 4.47 -9.31 5.27
N VAL A 170 5.45 -9.46 6.16
CA VAL A 170 5.38 -10.41 7.30
C VAL A 170 4.29 -10.00 8.29
N LEU A 171 4.13 -8.70 8.54
CA LEU A 171 3.10 -8.20 9.45
C LEU A 171 1.68 -8.58 8.99
N PRO A 172 1.23 -8.28 7.77
CA PRO A 172 -0.06 -8.73 7.28
C PRO A 172 -0.17 -10.25 7.13
N ALA A 173 0.88 -10.94 6.68
CA ALA A 173 0.85 -12.39 6.49
C ALA A 173 0.67 -13.12 7.83
N SER A 174 1.38 -12.69 8.87
CA SER A 174 1.21 -13.22 10.23
C SER A 174 -0.18 -12.94 10.78
N LEU A 175 -0.69 -11.71 10.64
CA LEU A 175 -2.06 -11.35 11.02
C LEU A 175 -3.11 -12.20 10.29
N ALA A 176 -2.94 -12.41 8.98
CA ALA A 176 -3.80 -13.25 8.17
C ALA A 176 -3.78 -14.71 8.63
N TRP A 177 -2.60 -15.23 8.95
CA TRP A 177 -2.42 -16.58 9.46
C TRP A 177 -3.09 -16.77 10.83
N PHE A 178 -2.95 -15.81 11.74
CA PHE A 178 -3.64 -15.82 13.04
C PHE A 178 -5.16 -15.71 12.87
N ALA A 179 -5.64 -14.82 11.99
CA ALA A 179 -7.07 -14.67 11.72
C ALA A 179 -7.69 -15.97 11.17
N ALA A 180 -7.01 -16.65 10.24
CA ALA A 180 -7.45 -17.94 9.70
C ALA A 180 -7.52 -19.03 10.77
N ARG A 181 -6.53 -19.09 11.67
CA ARG A 181 -6.50 -20.02 12.80
C ARG A 181 -7.66 -19.81 13.77
N GLU A 182 -8.01 -18.57 14.08
CA GLU A 182 -9.15 -18.26 14.96
C GLU A 182 -10.50 -18.65 14.35
N GLU A 183 -10.66 -18.53 13.03
CA GLU A 183 -11.87 -18.98 12.34
C GLU A 183 -12.02 -20.50 12.38
N GLU A 184 -10.94 -21.23 12.16
CA GLU A 184 -10.92 -22.70 12.25
C GLU A 184 -11.34 -23.17 13.65
N VAL A 185 -10.73 -22.62 14.71
CA VAL A 185 -11.08 -22.97 16.10
C VAL A 185 -12.54 -22.61 16.41
N ARG A 186 -13.02 -21.44 15.97
CA ARG A 186 -14.43 -21.04 16.14
C ARG A 186 -15.37 -21.99 15.40
N SER A 187 -15.01 -22.47 14.22
CA SER A 187 -15.82 -23.41 13.45
C SER A 187 -15.93 -24.77 14.14
N LEU A 188 -14.83 -25.29 14.69
CA LEU A 188 -14.80 -26.54 15.44
C LEU A 188 -15.63 -26.46 16.73
N ARG A 189 -15.55 -25.33 17.45
CA ARG A 189 -16.36 -25.09 18.65
C ARG A 189 -17.86 -25.07 18.33
N ARG A 190 -18.27 -24.35 17.28
CA ARG A 190 -19.67 -24.33 16.82
C ARG A 190 -20.16 -25.70 16.37
N ALA A 191 -19.29 -26.52 15.76
CA ALA A 191 -19.64 -27.89 15.39
C ALA A 191 -19.75 -28.83 16.60
N ALA A 192 -19.00 -28.58 17.67
CA ALA A 192 -19.01 -29.38 18.89
C ALA A 192 -20.17 -29.02 19.87
N GLU A 193 -20.64 -27.77 19.88
CA GLU A 193 -21.78 -27.32 20.71
C GLU A 193 -23.05 -28.18 20.57
N PRO A 194 -23.57 -28.48 19.35
CA PRO A 194 -24.76 -29.33 19.20
C PRO A 194 -24.52 -30.78 19.65
N ALA A 195 -23.30 -31.32 19.45
CA ALA A 195 -22.96 -32.68 19.89
C ALA A 195 -22.89 -32.79 21.42
N ALA A 196 -22.34 -31.78 22.10
CA ALA A 196 -22.30 -31.70 23.56
C ALA A 196 -23.70 -31.52 24.17
N ALA A 197 -24.55 -30.69 23.55
CA ALA A 197 -25.94 -30.51 23.99
C ALA A 197 -26.76 -31.82 23.89
N LEU A 198 -26.58 -32.58 22.82
CA LEU A 198 -27.23 -33.88 22.63
C LEU A 198 -26.72 -34.95 23.62
N ALA A 199 -25.40 -34.97 23.90
CA ALA A 199 -24.82 -35.89 24.87
C ALA A 199 -25.32 -35.61 26.31
N GLY A 200 -25.37 -34.34 26.72
CA GLY A 200 -25.89 -33.94 28.04
C GLY A 200 -27.36 -34.30 28.23
N HIS A 201 -28.18 -34.13 27.19
CA HIS A 201 -29.60 -34.52 27.25
C HIS A 201 -29.78 -36.05 27.37
N ARG A 202 -28.90 -36.85 26.76
CA ARG A 202 -28.96 -38.32 26.82
C ARG A 202 -28.59 -38.86 28.21
N VAL A 203 -27.60 -38.25 28.87
CA VAL A 203 -27.19 -38.59 30.24
C VAL A 203 -28.31 -38.25 31.24
N ALA A 204 -28.89 -37.05 31.13
CA ALA A 204 -30.00 -36.61 31.99
C ALA A 204 -31.29 -37.43 31.82
N SER A 205 -31.51 -38.04 30.65
CA SER A 205 -32.61 -38.99 30.43
C SER A 205 -32.33 -40.40 30.96
N GLY A 206 -31.05 -40.83 30.99
CA GLY A 206 -30.66 -42.14 31.51
C GLY A 206 -30.79 -42.23 33.03
N GLU A 207 -30.38 -41.19 33.76
CA GLU A 207 -30.50 -41.14 35.22
C GLU A 207 -31.95 -41.14 35.72
N ARG A 208 -32.88 -40.56 34.96
CA ARG A 208 -34.31 -40.54 35.29
C ARG A 208 -35.03 -41.88 35.10
N SER A 209 -34.37 -42.87 34.47
CA SER A 209 -34.93 -44.21 34.26
C SER A 209 -34.50 -45.24 35.30
N LEU A 210 -33.56 -44.87 36.19
CA LEU A 210 -32.97 -45.74 37.22
C LEU A 210 -33.40 -45.36 38.65
N SER A 211 -34.27 -44.36 38.80
CA SER A 211 -34.90 -43.91 40.06
C SER A 211 -36.38 -44.27 40.07
#